data_AF-A0A7R9WZ67-F1
#
_entry.id   AF-A0A7R9WZ67-F1
#
_cell.length_a   1.000
_cell.length_b   1.000
_cell.length_c   1.000
_cell.angle_alpha   90.00
_cell.angle_beta   90.00
_cell.angle_gamma   90.00
#
_symmetry.space_group_name_H-M   'P 1'
#
loop_
_entity.id
_entity.type
_entity.pdbx_description
1 polymer ?
#
loop_
_entity_poly.entity_id
_entity_poly.type
_entity_poly.pdbx_seq_one_letter_code
_entity_poly.pdbx_strand_id
1 'polypeptide(L)'
;MQTNFFRKRSVLTKYQDLINKINLLEDKVRLLSDSEIRVKVSQLKKNYSQTSDLNLYVPESFALTREASLRSLGLRHFDVQMIGGLVLNSQKIAEMKTGEGKTLVATLPACLNAITERGVHIVTVNDYLANRDQVSMGQIYKFLGLKTGLIQAGMSKLDKHQNYQADITYVTNYELTFDFLRDNMALNYNNVVLRPFNYCIIDEVDSILIDEAQTPLIISNNIDTPVEKYLVTCEILDYLKRNVHYKVDEKNKNIILTDAGSKQIENILKIQNLYDPQDPWIPYIVNAIKANTLFLKNVHYIVQNERIVIVDEFTGRVMSDRRWGDGLHQAIEAKENLPIRQKNRNCSDNYLSKFLLALSQIIRYDRNRKNC
;
A
#
# COMPACT_ATOMS: atom_id res chain seq x y z
N MET A 1 22.51 9.43 -29.86
CA MET A 1 21.23 9.67 -30.59
C MET A 1 20.87 8.58 -31.62
N GLN A 2 21.79 7.77 -32.16
CA GLN A 2 21.46 6.73 -33.16
C GLN A 2 20.91 5.40 -32.59
N THR A 3 21.18 5.06 -31.33
CA THR A 3 20.77 3.78 -30.71
C THR A 3 19.26 3.69 -30.42
N ASN A 4 18.57 4.81 -30.20
CA ASN A 4 17.12 4.85 -29.95
C ASN A 4 16.27 4.63 -31.21
N PHE A 5 16.80 4.94 -32.39
CA PHE A 5 16.03 4.86 -33.65
C PHE A 5 15.89 3.41 -34.14
N PHE A 6 16.96 2.61 -34.05
CA PHE A 6 16.93 1.19 -34.42
C PHE A 6 16.04 0.35 -33.48
N ARG A 7 16.05 0.63 -32.17
CA ARG A 7 15.14 -0.03 -31.21
C ARG A 7 13.67 0.27 -31.49
N LYS A 8 13.31 1.51 -31.85
CA LYS A 8 11.92 1.89 -32.18
C LYS A 8 11.36 1.12 -33.39
N ARG A 9 12.15 0.87 -34.44
CA ARG A 9 11.75 0.02 -35.58
C ARG A 9 11.51 -1.45 -35.17
N SER A 10 12.27 -1.98 -34.21
CA SER A 10 12.13 -3.37 -33.74
C SER A 10 10.83 -3.64 -32.97
N VAL A 11 10.31 -2.64 -32.25
CA VAL A 11 9.08 -2.78 -31.46
C VAL A 11 7.85 -2.77 -32.37
N LEU A 12 7.84 -1.89 -33.38
CA LEU A 12 6.78 -1.85 -34.39
C LEU A 12 6.73 -3.16 -35.19
N THR A 13 7.87 -3.67 -35.62
CA THR A 13 7.95 -4.98 -36.30
C THR A 13 7.52 -6.15 -35.39
N LYS A 14 7.83 -6.10 -34.08
CA LYS A 14 7.43 -7.15 -33.13
C LYS A 14 5.91 -7.31 -32.99
N TYR A 15 5.16 -6.21 -32.95
CA TYR A 15 3.71 -6.25 -32.71
C TYR A 15 2.88 -6.22 -34.00
N GLN A 16 3.50 -5.97 -35.16
CA GLN A 16 2.80 -5.86 -36.43
C GLN A 16 1.97 -7.11 -36.77
N ASP A 17 2.52 -8.30 -36.53
CA ASP A 17 1.81 -9.56 -36.79
C ASP A 17 0.55 -9.71 -35.92
N LEU A 18 0.61 -9.29 -34.66
CA LEU A 18 -0.54 -9.31 -33.76
C LEU A 18 -1.59 -8.27 -34.17
N ILE A 19 -1.16 -7.07 -34.58
CA ILE A 19 -2.07 -6.02 -35.08
C ILE A 19 -2.79 -6.50 -36.33
N ASN A 20 -2.07 -7.11 -37.27
CA ASN A 20 -2.67 -7.66 -38.49
C ASN A 20 -3.70 -8.73 -38.15
N LYS A 21 -3.41 -9.63 -37.19
CA LYS A 21 -4.38 -10.62 -36.70
C LYS A 21 -5.61 -9.97 -36.06
N ILE A 22 -5.43 -8.93 -35.24
CA ILE A 22 -6.53 -8.18 -34.60
C ILE A 22 -7.40 -7.53 -35.68
N ASN A 23 -6.79 -6.85 -36.65
CA ASN A 23 -7.50 -6.17 -37.74
C ASN A 23 -8.28 -7.16 -38.62
N LEU A 24 -7.73 -8.35 -38.91
CA LEU A 24 -8.42 -9.41 -39.65
C LEU A 24 -9.63 -9.99 -38.90
N LEU A 25 -9.63 -9.93 -37.58
CA LEU A 25 -10.76 -10.39 -36.76
C LEU A 25 -11.88 -9.36 -36.68
N GLU A 26 -11.59 -8.08 -36.96
CA GLU A 26 -12.55 -6.98 -36.85
C GLU A 26 -13.80 -7.21 -37.70
N ASP A 27 -13.65 -7.58 -38.96
CA ASP A 27 -14.79 -7.84 -39.86
C ASP A 27 -15.68 -8.99 -39.35
N LYS A 28 -15.07 -10.02 -38.74
CA LYS A 28 -15.81 -11.15 -38.17
C LYS A 28 -16.54 -10.76 -36.89
N VAL A 29 -15.88 -10.00 -36.02
CA VAL A 29 -16.44 -9.55 -34.73
C VAL A 29 -17.56 -8.54 -34.94
N ARG A 30 -17.44 -7.66 -35.95
CA ARG A 30 -18.45 -6.67 -36.31
C ARG A 30 -19.80 -7.31 -36.70
N LEU A 31 -19.77 -8.50 -37.30
CA LEU A 31 -20.99 -9.24 -37.68
C LEU A 31 -21.71 -9.88 -36.49
N LEU A 32 -21.07 -9.97 -35.33
CA LEU A 32 -21.65 -10.57 -34.13
C LEU A 32 -22.66 -9.61 -33.48
N SER A 33 -23.72 -10.16 -32.92
CA SER A 33 -24.62 -9.47 -32.00
C SER A 33 -23.98 -9.25 -30.62
N ASP A 34 -24.56 -8.35 -29.82
CA ASP A 34 -24.05 -8.04 -28.48
C ASP A 34 -24.07 -9.26 -27.54
N SER A 35 -25.05 -10.15 -27.69
CA SER A 35 -25.12 -11.41 -26.95
C SER A 35 -24.02 -12.38 -27.37
N GLU A 36 -23.75 -12.49 -28.67
CA GLU A 36 -22.68 -13.35 -29.20
C GLU A 36 -21.29 -12.87 -28.77
N ILE A 37 -21.05 -11.55 -28.68
CA ILE A 37 -19.81 -11.00 -28.12
C ILE A 37 -19.62 -11.43 -26.65
N ARG A 38 -20.67 -11.36 -25.82
CA ARG A 38 -20.60 -11.84 -24.43
C ARG A 38 -20.37 -13.36 -24.33
N VAL A 39 -20.97 -14.14 -25.23
CA VAL A 39 -20.72 -15.58 -25.33
C VAL A 39 -19.26 -15.84 -25.68
N LYS A 40 -18.69 -15.08 -26.61
CA LYS A 40 -17.27 -15.16 -26.98
C LYS A 40 -16.34 -14.88 -25.81
N VAL A 41 -16.61 -13.86 -24.99
CA VAL A 41 -15.82 -13.58 -23.78
C VAL A 41 -15.91 -14.75 -22.79
N SER A 42 -17.10 -15.31 -22.58
CA SER A 42 -17.28 -16.50 -21.72
C SER A 42 -16.53 -17.72 -22.27
N GLN A 43 -16.48 -17.91 -23.59
CA GLN A 43 -15.70 -18.97 -24.23
C GLN A 43 -14.20 -18.77 -24.01
N LEU A 44 -13.68 -17.53 -24.07
CA LEU A 44 -12.28 -17.25 -23.77
C LEU A 44 -11.92 -17.63 -22.33
N LYS A 45 -12.78 -17.30 -21.35
CA LYS A 45 -12.61 -17.71 -19.94
C LYS A 45 -12.54 -19.23 -19.80
N LYS A 46 -13.47 -19.94 -20.44
CA LYS A 46 -13.48 -21.42 -20.44
C LYS A 46 -12.24 -22.02 -21.11
N ASN A 47 -11.84 -21.50 -22.26
CA ASN A 47 -10.69 -22.03 -22.99
C ASN A 47 -9.37 -21.78 -22.26
N TYR A 48 -9.23 -20.60 -21.62
CA TYR A 48 -8.06 -20.30 -20.79
C TYR A 48 -7.92 -21.27 -19.62
N SER A 49 -9.02 -21.70 -18.99
CA SER A 49 -8.97 -22.70 -17.91
C SER A 49 -8.36 -24.05 -18.34
N GLN A 50 -8.35 -24.34 -19.64
CA GLN A 50 -7.79 -25.58 -20.19
C GLN A 50 -6.34 -25.41 -20.67
N THR A 51 -6.02 -24.28 -21.31
CA THR A 51 -4.69 -24.06 -21.92
C THR A 51 -3.70 -23.38 -21.00
N SER A 52 -4.20 -22.54 -20.08
CA SER A 52 -3.41 -21.67 -19.19
C SER A 52 -2.42 -20.72 -19.89
N ASP A 53 -2.49 -20.55 -21.21
CA ASP A 53 -1.67 -19.60 -21.97
C ASP A 53 -2.51 -18.43 -22.47
N LEU A 54 -2.36 -17.27 -21.83
CA LEU A 54 -3.10 -16.07 -22.16
C LEU A 54 -2.70 -15.46 -23.51
N ASN A 55 -1.47 -15.73 -24.00
CA ASN A 55 -0.96 -15.13 -25.23
C ASN A 55 -1.74 -15.58 -26.47
N LEU A 56 -2.31 -16.80 -26.44
CA LEU A 56 -3.12 -17.35 -27.53
C LEU A 56 -4.38 -16.52 -27.78
N TYR A 57 -4.91 -15.87 -26.75
CA TYR A 57 -6.19 -15.16 -26.80
C TYR A 57 -6.05 -13.65 -26.98
N VAL A 58 -4.81 -13.13 -27.05
CA VAL A 58 -4.54 -11.69 -27.23
C VAL A 58 -5.29 -11.12 -28.44
N PRO A 59 -5.22 -11.71 -29.66
CA PRO A 59 -5.87 -11.10 -30.82
C PRO A 59 -7.40 -11.06 -30.71
N GLU A 60 -8.01 -12.16 -30.26
CA GLU A 60 -9.47 -12.26 -30.12
C GLU A 60 -9.99 -11.35 -29.01
N SER A 61 -9.34 -11.32 -27.85
CA SER A 61 -9.71 -10.43 -26.74
C SER A 61 -9.60 -8.94 -27.11
N PHE A 62 -8.53 -8.55 -27.81
CA PHE A 62 -8.34 -7.16 -28.23
C PHE A 62 -9.36 -6.74 -29.31
N ALA A 63 -9.69 -7.62 -30.25
CA ALA A 63 -10.72 -7.37 -31.26
C ALA A 63 -12.12 -7.21 -30.62
N LEU A 64 -12.48 -8.09 -29.67
CA LEU A 64 -13.74 -7.98 -28.93
C LEU A 64 -13.81 -6.68 -28.10
N THR A 65 -12.70 -6.30 -27.47
CA THR A 65 -12.62 -5.07 -26.67
C THR A 65 -12.73 -3.81 -27.55
N ARG A 66 -12.12 -3.81 -28.75
CA ARG A 66 -12.28 -2.74 -29.74
C ARG A 66 -13.74 -2.59 -30.16
N GLU A 67 -14.40 -3.69 -30.51
CA GLU A 67 -15.80 -3.66 -30.92
C GLU A 67 -16.72 -3.20 -29.78
N ALA A 68 -16.48 -3.67 -28.55
CA ALA A 68 -17.21 -3.22 -27.38
C ALA A 68 -17.04 -1.72 -27.13
N SER A 69 -15.83 -1.18 -27.29
CA SER A 69 -15.57 0.27 -27.20
C SER A 69 -16.31 1.06 -28.28
N LEU A 70 -16.31 0.58 -29.52
CA LEU A 70 -17.03 1.23 -30.61
C LEU A 70 -18.54 1.25 -30.35
N ARG A 71 -19.13 0.14 -29.89
CA ARG A 71 -20.58 0.05 -29.63
C ARG A 71 -21.03 0.81 -28.38
N SER A 72 -20.22 0.82 -27.33
CA SER A 72 -20.60 1.46 -26.06
C SER A 72 -20.25 2.95 -26.01
N LEU A 73 -19.08 3.35 -26.50
CA LEU A 73 -18.58 4.72 -26.41
C LEU A 73 -18.48 5.43 -27.76
N GLY A 74 -18.69 4.74 -28.88
CA GLY A 74 -18.46 5.31 -30.22
C GLY A 74 -16.98 5.45 -30.58
N LEU A 75 -16.07 4.87 -29.78
CA LEU A 75 -14.63 5.04 -29.93
C LEU A 75 -13.99 3.74 -30.43
N ARG A 76 -13.46 3.76 -31.65
CA ARG A 76 -12.64 2.66 -32.19
C ARG A 76 -11.18 2.89 -31.83
N HIS A 77 -10.52 1.92 -31.20
CA HIS A 77 -9.08 2.00 -30.94
C HIS A 77 -8.27 2.11 -32.24
N PHE A 78 -7.37 3.10 -32.30
CA PHE A 78 -6.38 3.23 -33.37
C PHE A 78 -5.31 2.14 -33.27
N ASP A 79 -4.58 1.90 -34.37
CA ASP A 79 -3.52 0.88 -34.37
C ASP A 79 -2.36 1.26 -33.43
N VAL A 80 -2.07 2.55 -33.26
CA VAL A 80 -1.11 3.04 -32.26
C VAL A 80 -1.57 2.76 -30.82
N GLN A 81 -2.88 2.80 -30.57
CA GLN A 81 -3.47 2.43 -29.28
C GLN A 81 -3.41 0.92 -29.04
N MET A 82 -3.58 0.10 -30.10
CA MET A 82 -3.35 -1.34 -30.03
C MET A 82 -1.90 -1.68 -29.67
N ILE A 83 -0.93 -0.98 -30.26
CA ILE A 83 0.48 -1.12 -29.88
C ILE A 83 0.66 -0.79 -28.40
N GLY A 84 0.08 0.32 -27.92
CA GLY A 84 0.09 0.68 -26.50
C GLY A 84 -0.44 -0.45 -25.61
N GLY A 85 -1.60 -1.02 -25.96
CA GLY A 85 -2.20 -2.12 -25.22
C GLY A 85 -1.34 -3.39 -25.21
N LEU A 86 -0.68 -3.72 -26.33
CA LEU A 86 0.22 -4.87 -26.46
C LEU A 86 1.52 -4.68 -25.67
N VAL A 87 2.05 -3.45 -25.64
CA VAL A 87 3.21 -3.08 -24.83
C VAL A 87 2.87 -3.23 -23.35
N LEU A 88 1.71 -2.71 -22.91
CA LEU A 88 1.21 -2.91 -21.55
C LEU A 88 1.09 -4.40 -21.27
N ASN A 89 0.39 -5.19 -22.09
CA ASN A 89 0.25 -6.64 -21.90
C ASN A 89 1.59 -7.39 -21.80
N SER A 90 2.64 -6.87 -22.44
CA SER A 90 4.01 -7.42 -22.36
C SER A 90 4.78 -6.98 -21.11
N GLN A 91 4.09 -6.44 -20.12
CA GLN A 91 4.60 -5.91 -18.86
C GLN A 91 5.62 -4.78 -18.97
N LYS A 92 5.42 -3.89 -19.94
CA LYS A 92 6.33 -2.76 -20.21
C LYS A 92 5.65 -1.41 -20.00
N ILE A 93 6.49 -0.37 -19.99
CA ILE A 93 6.04 1.02 -20.03
C ILE A 93 5.57 1.37 -21.44
N ALA A 94 4.30 1.76 -21.58
CA ALA A 94 3.79 2.37 -22.81
C ALA A 94 3.86 3.90 -22.70
N GLU A 95 4.88 4.52 -23.30
CA GLU A 95 4.99 5.98 -23.39
C GLU A 95 4.10 6.48 -24.53
N MET A 96 2.96 7.09 -24.18
CA MET A 96 2.09 7.79 -25.15
C MET A 96 1.86 9.23 -24.68
N LYS A 97 1.74 10.15 -25.64
CA LYS A 97 1.52 11.57 -25.33
C LYS A 97 0.14 11.79 -24.72
N THR A 98 -0.02 12.89 -24.00
CA THR A 98 -1.34 13.34 -23.53
C THR A 98 -2.27 13.51 -24.72
N GLY A 99 -3.50 13.02 -24.60
CA GLY A 99 -4.50 13.07 -25.67
C GLY A 99 -4.54 11.83 -26.57
N GLU A 100 -3.55 10.93 -26.50
CA GLU A 100 -3.52 9.69 -27.31
C GLU A 100 -4.50 8.60 -26.80
N GLY A 101 -5.30 8.88 -25.77
CA GLY A 101 -6.32 7.98 -25.26
C GLY A 101 -5.83 6.86 -24.33
N LYS A 102 -4.89 7.16 -23.42
CA LYS A 102 -4.34 6.21 -22.43
C LYS A 102 -5.40 5.39 -21.70
N THR A 103 -6.44 6.07 -21.23
CA THR A 103 -7.57 5.47 -20.50
C THR A 103 -8.27 4.40 -21.33
N LEU A 104 -8.47 4.66 -22.62
CA LEU A 104 -9.06 3.70 -23.54
C LEU A 104 -8.10 2.55 -23.86
N VAL A 105 -6.80 2.82 -23.98
CA VAL A 105 -5.77 1.81 -24.22
C VAL A 105 -5.69 0.80 -23.08
N ALA A 106 -5.82 1.23 -21.83
CA ALA A 106 -5.76 0.36 -20.65
C ALA A 106 -6.84 -0.74 -20.66
N THR A 107 -7.98 -0.50 -21.33
CA THR A 107 -9.07 -1.48 -21.43
C THR A 107 -8.64 -2.76 -22.14
N LEU A 108 -7.76 -2.67 -23.14
CA LEU A 108 -7.32 -3.82 -23.94
C LEU A 108 -6.62 -4.89 -23.08
N PRO A 109 -5.51 -4.60 -22.38
CA PRO A 109 -4.89 -5.55 -21.48
C PRO A 109 -5.76 -5.85 -20.25
N ALA A 110 -6.57 -4.91 -19.75
CA ALA A 110 -7.44 -5.17 -18.59
C ALA A 110 -8.48 -6.24 -18.90
N CYS A 111 -9.18 -6.14 -20.04
CA CYS A 111 -10.14 -7.15 -20.50
C CYS A 111 -9.48 -8.51 -20.71
N LEU A 112 -8.30 -8.55 -21.33
CA LEU A 112 -7.55 -9.79 -21.54
C LEU A 112 -7.18 -10.44 -20.20
N ASN A 113 -6.58 -9.70 -19.27
CA ASN A 113 -6.12 -10.27 -18.00
C ASN A 113 -7.28 -10.59 -17.04
N ALA A 114 -8.43 -9.92 -17.18
CA ALA A 114 -9.65 -10.26 -16.48
C ALA A 114 -10.20 -11.67 -16.82
N ILE A 115 -9.84 -12.23 -17.98
CA ILE A 115 -10.22 -13.60 -18.38
C ILE A 115 -9.65 -14.65 -17.41
N THR A 116 -8.57 -14.32 -16.70
CA THR A 116 -7.93 -15.22 -15.72
C THR A 116 -8.73 -15.37 -14.41
N GLU A 117 -9.74 -14.53 -14.18
CA GLU A 117 -10.58 -14.49 -12.95
C GLU A 117 -9.80 -14.23 -11.65
N ARG A 118 -8.50 -13.94 -11.74
CA ARG A 118 -7.65 -13.43 -10.65
C ARG A 118 -7.70 -11.91 -10.53
N GLY A 119 -8.31 -11.30 -11.56
CA GLY A 119 -8.63 -9.91 -11.77
C GLY A 119 -7.48 -8.90 -11.79
N VAL A 120 -7.87 -7.64 -11.99
CA VAL A 120 -7.00 -6.57 -12.47
C VAL A 120 -7.20 -5.30 -11.65
N HIS A 121 -6.12 -4.64 -11.25
CA HIS A 121 -6.16 -3.31 -10.66
C HIS A 121 -5.82 -2.24 -11.71
N ILE A 122 -6.59 -1.16 -11.80
CA ILE A 122 -6.19 0.04 -12.54
C ILE A 122 -5.94 1.12 -11.50
N VAL A 123 -4.67 1.47 -11.36
CA VAL A 123 -4.18 2.40 -10.35
C VAL A 123 -4.03 3.78 -10.96
N THR A 124 -4.67 4.77 -10.33
CA THR A 124 -4.57 6.18 -10.72
C THR A 124 -4.03 7.02 -9.56
N VAL A 125 -3.74 8.29 -9.82
CA VAL A 125 -3.18 9.23 -8.83
C VAL A 125 -4.22 9.78 -7.85
N ASN A 126 -5.51 9.82 -8.20
CA ASN A 126 -6.55 10.39 -7.34
C ASN A 126 -7.94 9.80 -7.57
N ASP A 127 -8.81 9.97 -6.57
CA ASP A 127 -10.16 9.39 -6.52
C ASP A 127 -11.07 9.90 -7.65
N TYR A 128 -10.91 11.15 -8.07
CA TYR A 128 -11.69 11.71 -9.18
C TYR A 128 -11.40 10.99 -10.49
N LEU A 129 -10.11 10.77 -10.80
CA LEU A 129 -9.69 10.05 -12.01
C LEU A 129 -10.10 8.58 -11.94
N ALA A 130 -9.93 7.93 -10.78
CA ALA A 130 -10.38 6.55 -10.57
C ALA A 130 -11.89 6.42 -10.85
N ASN A 131 -12.72 7.30 -10.28
CA ASN A 131 -14.17 7.29 -10.47
C ASN A 131 -14.56 7.60 -11.92
N ARG A 132 -14.01 8.69 -12.49
CA ARG A 132 -14.30 9.09 -13.89
C ARG A 132 -13.99 7.95 -14.87
N ASP A 133 -12.82 7.34 -14.73
CA ASP A 133 -12.36 6.30 -15.65
C ASP A 133 -13.12 4.99 -15.44
N GLN A 134 -13.47 4.65 -14.20
CA GLN A 134 -14.33 3.51 -13.90
C GLN A 134 -15.73 3.68 -14.50
N VAL A 135 -16.34 4.87 -14.42
CA VAL A 135 -17.66 5.15 -14.99
C VAL A 135 -17.63 5.11 -16.52
N SER A 136 -16.59 5.68 -17.13
CA SER A 136 -16.47 5.73 -18.59
C SER A 136 -16.10 4.36 -19.17
N MET A 137 -14.98 3.78 -18.77
CA MET A 137 -14.52 2.49 -19.30
C MET A 137 -15.34 1.30 -18.76
N GLY A 138 -16.03 1.50 -17.62
CA GLY A 138 -17.00 0.56 -17.06
C GLY A 138 -18.07 0.11 -18.05
N GLN A 139 -18.45 0.98 -18.98
CA GLN A 139 -19.42 0.66 -20.02
C GLN A 139 -18.89 -0.43 -20.97
N ILE A 140 -17.60 -0.39 -21.32
CA ILE A 140 -16.93 -1.40 -22.14
C ILE A 140 -16.88 -2.74 -21.40
N TYR A 141 -16.42 -2.71 -20.14
CA TYR A 141 -16.31 -3.91 -19.33
C TYR A 141 -17.66 -4.58 -19.11
N LYS A 142 -18.70 -3.80 -18.77
CA LYS A 142 -20.08 -4.28 -18.60
C LYS A 142 -20.65 -4.84 -19.90
N PHE A 143 -20.37 -4.20 -21.04
CA PHE A 143 -20.78 -4.70 -22.36
C PHE A 143 -20.23 -6.10 -22.63
N LEU A 144 -18.96 -6.33 -22.27
CA LEU A 144 -18.26 -7.62 -22.37
C LEU A 144 -18.67 -8.63 -21.29
N GLY A 145 -19.52 -8.25 -20.33
CA GLY A 145 -19.97 -9.11 -19.24
C GLY A 145 -19.01 -9.19 -18.04
N LEU A 146 -18.07 -8.26 -17.93
CA LEU A 146 -17.13 -8.14 -16.82
C LEU A 146 -17.68 -7.19 -15.75
N LYS A 147 -17.38 -7.48 -14.48
CA LYS A 147 -17.71 -6.64 -13.33
C LYS A 147 -16.59 -5.65 -13.03
N THR A 148 -16.98 -4.43 -12.66
CA THR A 148 -16.06 -3.36 -12.30
C THR A 148 -16.27 -2.91 -10.86
N GLY A 149 -15.18 -2.78 -10.13
CA GLY A 149 -15.16 -2.20 -8.78
C GLY A 149 -14.50 -0.82 -8.78
N LEU A 150 -14.85 -0.02 -7.79
CA LEU A 150 -14.22 1.26 -7.50
C LEU A 150 -13.90 1.32 -6.00
N ILE A 151 -12.67 1.64 -5.66
CA ILE A 151 -12.24 1.88 -4.27
C ILE A 151 -12.03 3.38 -4.09
N GLN A 152 -12.65 3.93 -3.05
CA GLN A 152 -12.54 5.34 -2.68
C GLN A 152 -12.23 5.47 -1.19
N ALA A 153 -11.68 6.63 -0.82
CA ALA A 153 -11.46 6.97 0.57
C ALA A 153 -12.78 6.94 1.37
N GLY A 154 -12.71 6.40 2.60
CA GLY A 154 -13.86 6.35 3.51
C GLY A 154 -14.84 5.18 3.29
N MET A 155 -14.64 4.34 2.26
CA MET A 155 -15.45 3.13 2.08
C MET A 155 -15.33 2.16 3.26
N SER A 156 -16.44 1.50 3.60
CA SER A 156 -16.43 0.46 4.62
C SER A 156 -15.61 -0.74 4.17
N LYS A 157 -15.11 -1.55 5.12
CA LYS A 157 -14.36 -2.78 4.79
C LYS A 157 -15.19 -3.75 3.94
N LEU A 158 -16.48 -3.84 4.21
CA LEU A 158 -17.39 -4.73 3.48
C LEU A 158 -17.54 -4.26 2.02
N ASP A 159 -17.72 -2.96 1.80
CA ASP A 159 -17.81 -2.40 0.44
C ASP A 159 -16.49 -2.56 -0.32
N LYS A 160 -15.35 -2.34 0.35
CA LYS A 160 -14.03 -2.57 -0.24
C LYS A 160 -13.85 -4.02 -0.67
N HIS A 161 -14.16 -4.97 0.21
CA HIS A 161 -14.10 -6.39 -0.11
C HIS A 161 -14.96 -6.73 -1.33
N GLN A 162 -16.21 -6.24 -1.40
CA GLN A 162 -17.08 -6.45 -2.57
C GLN A 162 -16.49 -5.86 -3.86
N ASN A 163 -15.89 -4.66 -3.80
CA ASN A 163 -15.29 -4.01 -4.97
C ASN A 163 -14.00 -4.70 -5.44
N TYR A 164 -13.19 -5.26 -4.54
CA TYR A 164 -12.00 -6.06 -4.91
C TYR A 164 -12.36 -7.43 -5.51
N GLN A 165 -13.57 -7.94 -5.29
CA GLN A 165 -14.08 -9.17 -5.93
C GLN A 165 -14.52 -8.96 -7.39
N ALA A 166 -14.50 -7.73 -7.91
CA ALA A 166 -14.77 -7.46 -9.32
C ALA A 166 -13.67 -8.01 -10.24
N ASP A 167 -13.98 -8.24 -11.51
CA ASP A 167 -12.97 -8.66 -12.50
C ASP A 167 -11.88 -7.57 -12.66
N ILE A 168 -12.29 -6.30 -12.62
CA ILE A 168 -11.42 -5.12 -12.76
C ILE A 168 -11.76 -4.11 -11.66
N THR A 169 -10.79 -3.62 -10.92
CA THR A 169 -10.98 -2.66 -9.83
C THR A 169 -10.16 -1.40 -10.08
N TYR A 170 -10.84 -0.24 -10.12
CA TYR A 170 -10.18 1.06 -10.14
C TYR A 170 -9.91 1.51 -8.71
N VAL A 171 -8.70 2.00 -8.46
CA VAL A 171 -8.22 2.36 -7.12
C VAL A 171 -7.09 3.38 -7.22
N THR A 172 -6.84 4.14 -6.17
CA THR A 172 -5.66 5.01 -6.10
C THR A 172 -4.45 4.24 -5.55
N ASN A 173 -3.24 4.73 -5.84
CA ASN A 173 -2.02 4.20 -5.23
C ASN A 173 -2.09 4.21 -3.70
N TYR A 174 -2.66 5.27 -3.12
CA TYR A 174 -2.83 5.44 -1.69
C TYR A 174 -3.77 4.40 -1.09
N GLU A 175 -5.01 4.27 -1.59
CA GLU A 175 -5.98 3.33 -1.04
C GLU A 175 -5.52 1.88 -1.17
N LEU A 176 -4.92 1.52 -2.31
CA LEU A 176 -4.39 0.17 -2.53
C LEU A 176 -3.26 -0.16 -1.53
N THR A 177 -2.37 0.81 -1.27
CA THR A 177 -1.27 0.62 -0.31
C THR A 177 -1.78 0.56 1.12
N PHE A 178 -2.74 1.41 1.49
CA PHE A 178 -3.32 1.39 2.83
C PHE A 178 -4.12 0.13 3.09
N ASP A 179 -4.85 -0.39 2.10
CA ASP A 179 -5.56 -1.66 2.24
C ASP A 179 -4.58 -2.82 2.38
N PHE A 180 -3.48 -2.83 1.62
CA PHE A 180 -2.42 -3.81 1.82
C PHE A 180 -1.81 -3.76 3.21
N LEU A 181 -1.53 -2.56 3.72
CA LEU A 181 -1.01 -2.39 5.07
C LEU A 181 -2.01 -2.86 6.14
N ARG A 182 -3.29 -2.50 6.00
CA ARG A 182 -4.37 -2.91 6.92
C ARG A 182 -4.57 -4.42 6.90
N ASP A 183 -4.50 -5.05 5.74
CA ASP A 183 -4.65 -6.50 5.58
C ASP A 183 -3.52 -7.27 6.26
N ASN A 184 -2.28 -6.78 6.18
CA ASN A 184 -1.14 -7.37 6.90
C ASN A 184 -1.18 -7.15 8.42
N MET A 185 -2.00 -6.21 8.90
CA MET A 185 -2.26 -5.97 10.32
C MET A 185 -3.53 -6.68 10.82
N ALA A 186 -4.28 -7.35 9.93
CA ALA A 186 -5.52 -8.00 10.29
C ALA A 186 -5.25 -9.26 11.14
N LEU A 187 -5.92 -9.35 12.29
CA LEU A 187 -5.83 -10.52 13.18
C LEU A 187 -6.57 -11.74 12.61
N ASN A 188 -7.60 -11.51 11.80
CA ASN A 188 -8.47 -12.53 11.23
C ASN A 188 -8.48 -12.42 9.70
N TYR A 189 -8.47 -13.56 9.02
CA TYR A 189 -8.53 -13.61 7.56
C TYR A 189 -9.81 -12.96 7.00
N ASN A 190 -10.92 -13.04 7.73
CA ASN A 190 -12.20 -12.42 7.33
C ASN A 190 -12.14 -10.88 7.27
N ASN A 191 -11.10 -10.25 7.82
CA ASN A 191 -10.91 -8.81 7.79
C ASN A 191 -10.03 -8.35 6.62
N VAL A 192 -9.49 -9.28 5.82
CA VAL A 192 -8.69 -9.01 4.64
C VAL A 192 -9.62 -8.60 3.49
N VAL A 193 -9.36 -7.44 2.88
CA VAL A 193 -10.20 -6.92 1.78
C VAL A 193 -9.62 -7.23 0.41
N LEU A 194 -8.29 -7.35 0.29
CA LEU A 194 -7.61 -7.65 -0.95
C LEU A 194 -7.66 -9.13 -1.30
N ARG A 195 -7.65 -9.41 -2.61
CA ARG A 195 -7.33 -10.72 -3.17
C ARG A 195 -5.84 -10.83 -3.50
N PRO A 196 -5.31 -12.03 -3.80
CA PRO A 196 -3.94 -12.17 -4.31
C PRO A 196 -3.68 -11.28 -5.52
N PHE A 197 -2.54 -10.57 -5.53
CA PHE A 197 -2.17 -9.72 -6.66
C PHE A 197 -1.93 -10.54 -7.93
N ASN A 198 -2.45 -10.04 -9.05
CA ASN A 198 -2.36 -10.71 -10.34
C ASN A 198 -1.84 -9.77 -11.44
N TYR A 199 -2.60 -8.71 -11.73
CA TYR A 199 -2.27 -7.76 -12.78
C TYR A 199 -2.72 -6.37 -12.38
N CYS A 200 -1.96 -5.36 -12.78
CA CYS A 200 -2.15 -3.96 -12.43
C CYS A 200 -1.68 -3.10 -13.60
N ILE A 201 -2.38 -1.99 -13.82
CA ILE A 201 -2.01 -0.98 -14.79
C ILE A 201 -1.91 0.31 -14.01
N ILE A 202 -0.71 0.89 -13.94
CA ILE A 202 -0.49 2.16 -13.25
C ILE A 202 -0.54 3.28 -14.29
N ASP A 203 -1.54 4.14 -14.20
CA ASP A 203 -1.59 5.39 -14.95
C ASP A 203 -0.70 6.45 -14.27
N GLU A 204 -0.05 7.30 -15.07
CA GLU A 204 0.93 8.30 -14.59
C GLU A 204 2.00 7.71 -13.65
N VAL A 205 2.70 6.68 -14.13
CA VAL A 205 3.74 5.96 -13.39
C VAL A 205 4.90 6.82 -12.95
N ASP A 206 5.21 7.88 -13.68
CA ASP A 206 6.21 8.85 -13.28
C ASP A 206 5.75 9.54 -12.00
N SER A 207 4.53 10.04 -11.97
CA SER A 207 3.96 10.62 -10.76
C SER A 207 3.91 9.60 -9.61
N ILE A 208 3.45 8.37 -9.85
CA ILE A 208 3.24 7.39 -8.77
C ILE A 208 4.54 6.74 -8.28
N LEU A 209 5.42 6.30 -9.18
CA LEU A 209 6.63 5.55 -8.82
C LEU A 209 7.87 6.43 -8.63
N ILE A 210 7.84 7.70 -9.03
CA ILE A 210 8.97 8.62 -8.86
C ILE A 210 8.61 9.70 -7.85
N ASP A 211 7.50 10.42 -8.03
CA ASP A 211 7.18 11.56 -7.16
C ASP A 211 6.57 11.08 -5.83
N GLU A 212 5.47 10.33 -5.89
CA GLU A 212 4.76 9.83 -4.70
C GLU A 212 5.55 8.77 -3.93
N ALA A 213 6.51 8.10 -4.58
CA ALA A 213 7.34 7.08 -3.94
C ALA A 213 8.41 7.64 -2.99
N GLN A 214 8.63 8.96 -2.99
CA GLN A 214 9.64 9.60 -2.14
C GLN A 214 9.21 9.70 -0.68
N THR A 215 7.91 9.82 -0.42
CA THR A 215 7.35 9.94 0.92
C THR A 215 6.76 8.58 1.36
N PRO A 216 7.23 8.02 2.48
CA PRO A 216 6.68 6.76 2.96
C PRO A 216 5.24 6.94 3.45
N LEU A 217 4.36 6.03 3.06
CA LEU A 217 3.01 5.94 3.62
C LEU A 217 3.04 5.22 4.96
N ILE A 218 2.49 5.88 5.99
CA ILE A 218 2.49 5.42 7.37
C ILE A 218 1.05 5.35 7.86
N ILE A 219 0.67 4.24 8.49
CA ILE A 219 -0.56 4.18 9.28
C ILE A 219 -0.20 4.60 10.71
N SER A 220 -0.59 5.82 11.07
CA SER A 220 -0.50 6.32 12.44
C SER A 220 -1.84 6.10 13.14
N ASN A 221 -1.82 5.32 14.22
CA ASN A 221 -2.95 5.27 15.14
C ASN A 221 -2.64 6.17 16.33
N ASN A 222 -3.59 7.01 16.69
CA ASN A 222 -3.55 7.73 17.96
C ASN A 222 -3.92 6.71 19.03
N ILE A 223 -2.96 6.38 19.89
CA ILE A 223 -3.22 5.54 21.05
C ILE A 223 -3.27 6.47 22.24
N ASP A 224 -4.39 6.45 22.96
CA ASP A 224 -4.50 7.17 24.21
C ASP A 224 -3.38 6.72 25.13
N THR A 225 -2.54 7.68 25.49
CA THR A 225 -1.37 7.42 26.32
C THR A 225 -1.87 7.38 27.76
N PRO A 226 -1.76 6.24 28.48
CA PRO A 226 -2.27 6.15 29.83
C PRO A 226 -1.34 6.90 30.78
N VAL A 227 -1.60 8.20 30.95
CA VAL A 227 -0.82 9.13 31.79
C VAL A 227 -0.71 8.59 33.23
N GLU A 228 -1.82 8.07 33.76
CA GLU A 228 -1.89 7.50 35.11
C GLU A 228 -0.86 6.39 35.32
N LYS A 229 -0.67 5.49 34.34
CA LYS A 229 0.30 4.40 34.47
C LYS A 229 1.72 4.92 34.61
N TYR A 230 2.10 5.95 33.85
CA TYR A 230 3.45 6.53 33.95
C TYR A 230 3.68 7.15 35.33
N LEU A 231 2.70 7.91 35.84
CA LEU A 231 2.78 8.53 37.17
C LEU A 231 2.88 7.48 38.28
N VAL A 232 1.96 6.51 38.29
CA VAL A 232 1.95 5.42 39.28
C VAL A 232 3.25 4.63 39.25
N THR A 233 3.78 4.31 38.06
CA THR A 233 5.06 3.58 37.98
C THR A 233 6.23 4.37 38.52
N CYS A 234 6.25 5.70 38.40
CA CYS A 234 7.28 6.54 39.00
C CYS A 234 7.24 6.47 40.53
N GLU A 235 6.05 6.51 41.14
CA GLU A 235 5.88 6.39 42.60
C GLU A 235 6.29 5.01 43.13
N ILE A 236 6.01 3.94 42.36
CA ILE A 236 6.37 2.57 42.75
C ILE A 236 7.89 2.38 42.84
N LEU A 237 8.68 3.13 42.07
CA LEU A 237 10.15 3.00 42.07
C LEU A 237 10.77 3.23 43.45
N ASP A 238 10.17 4.08 44.28
CA ASP A 238 10.67 4.38 45.63
C ASP A 238 10.68 3.15 46.55
N TYR A 239 9.82 2.17 46.24
CA TYR A 239 9.74 0.91 46.97
C TYR A 239 10.63 -0.19 46.38
N LEU A 240 11.30 0.06 45.25
CA LEU A 240 12.13 -0.92 44.55
C LEU A 240 13.62 -0.70 44.80
N LYS A 241 14.33 -1.75 45.23
CA LYS A 241 15.77 -1.71 45.51
C LYS A 241 16.58 -2.35 44.38
N ARG A 242 17.63 -1.65 43.95
CA ARG A 242 18.63 -2.15 42.99
C ARG A 242 19.27 -3.45 43.54
N ASN A 243 19.48 -4.43 42.65
CA ASN A 243 20.04 -5.77 42.93
C ASN A 243 19.17 -6.70 43.79
N VAL A 244 18.04 -6.24 44.32
CA VAL A 244 17.04 -7.09 44.99
C VAL A 244 15.82 -7.27 44.10
N HIS A 245 15.23 -6.16 43.64
CA HIS A 245 13.97 -6.18 42.87
C HIS A 245 14.21 -6.09 41.36
N TYR A 246 15.31 -5.45 40.93
CA TYR A 246 15.71 -5.39 39.53
C TYR A 246 17.23 -5.37 39.39
N LYS A 247 17.73 -5.83 38.24
CA LYS A 247 19.14 -5.77 37.81
C LYS A 247 19.28 -4.83 36.62
N VAL A 248 20.33 -4.03 36.63
CA VAL A 248 20.65 -3.08 35.56
C VAL A 248 21.88 -3.58 34.82
N ASP A 249 21.74 -3.77 33.51
CA ASP A 249 22.85 -4.03 32.60
C ASP A 249 23.21 -2.72 31.89
N GLU A 250 24.25 -2.04 32.41
CA GLU A 250 24.72 -0.76 31.91
C GLU A 250 25.35 -0.89 30.50
N LYS A 251 25.94 -2.05 30.16
CA LYS A 251 26.55 -2.26 28.84
C LYS A 251 25.52 -2.29 27.73
N ASN A 252 24.40 -2.99 27.97
CA ASN A 252 23.33 -3.14 26.99
C ASN A 252 22.19 -2.13 27.18
N LYS A 253 22.31 -1.20 28.15
CA LYS A 253 21.23 -0.27 28.58
C LYS A 253 19.89 -1.00 28.78
N ASN A 254 19.94 -2.18 29.41
CA ASN A 254 18.77 -3.03 29.62
C ASN A 254 18.51 -3.29 31.11
N ILE A 255 17.25 -3.60 31.44
CA ILE A 255 16.80 -3.82 32.81
C ILE A 255 16.08 -5.15 32.87
N ILE A 256 16.44 -5.94 33.89
CA ILE A 256 15.85 -7.25 34.15
C ILE A 256 15.15 -7.18 35.51
N LEU A 257 13.83 -7.36 35.50
CA LEU A 257 13.04 -7.52 36.72
C LEU A 257 13.29 -8.91 37.31
N THR A 258 13.40 -8.97 38.64
CA THR A 258 13.51 -10.24 39.38
C THR A 258 12.14 -10.69 39.88
N ASP A 259 11.98 -11.98 40.19
CA ASP A 259 10.72 -12.52 40.72
C ASP A 259 10.27 -11.81 42.01
N ALA A 260 11.22 -11.42 42.86
CA ALA A 260 10.94 -10.66 44.08
C ALA A 260 10.38 -9.26 43.76
N GLY A 261 10.94 -8.60 42.75
CA GLY A 261 10.44 -7.30 42.27
C GLY A 261 9.05 -7.40 41.66
N SER A 262 8.81 -8.40 40.81
CA SER A 262 7.50 -8.63 40.21
C SER A 262 6.41 -8.82 41.27
N LYS A 263 6.64 -9.72 42.25
CA LYS A 263 5.68 -9.95 43.35
C LYS A 263 5.42 -8.70 44.19
N GLN A 264 6.44 -7.90 44.45
CA GLN A 264 6.27 -6.68 45.21
C GLN A 264 5.40 -5.67 44.46
N ILE A 265 5.62 -5.52 43.15
CA ILE A 265 4.84 -4.59 42.32
C ILE A 265 3.39 -5.09 42.20
N GLU A 266 3.17 -6.39 42.04
CA GLU A 266 1.83 -7.01 42.06
C GLU A 266 1.07 -6.69 43.36
N ASN A 267 1.76 -6.79 44.51
CA ASN A 267 1.18 -6.45 45.80
C ASN A 267 0.85 -4.96 45.94
N ILE A 268 1.70 -4.06 45.41
CA ILE A 268 1.47 -2.60 45.47
C ILE A 268 0.29 -2.21 44.57
N LEU A 269 0.27 -2.72 43.34
CA LEU A 269 -0.78 -2.45 42.35
C LEU A 269 -2.08 -3.22 42.62
N LYS A 270 -2.06 -4.19 43.54
CA LYS A 270 -3.18 -5.11 43.85
C LYS A 270 -3.70 -5.85 42.62
N ILE A 271 -2.79 -6.28 41.76
CA ILE A 271 -3.08 -7.03 40.53
C ILE A 271 -2.51 -8.44 40.62
N GLN A 272 -3.13 -9.38 39.91
CA GLN A 272 -2.72 -10.78 39.93
C GLN A 272 -1.53 -11.07 39.00
N ASN A 273 -1.37 -10.30 37.92
CA ASN A 273 -0.35 -10.55 36.91
C ASN A 273 0.04 -9.26 36.18
N LEU A 274 1.34 -8.94 36.18
CA LEU A 274 1.89 -7.79 35.45
C LEU A 274 1.93 -7.97 33.92
N TYR A 275 1.87 -9.22 33.46
CA TYR A 275 2.02 -9.63 32.07
C TYR A 275 0.69 -9.85 31.35
N ASP A 276 -0.42 -9.38 31.90
CA ASP A 276 -1.73 -9.48 31.24
C ASP A 276 -1.68 -8.78 29.87
N PRO A 277 -1.97 -9.49 28.75
CA PRO A 277 -2.03 -8.88 27.42
C PRO A 277 -3.10 -7.79 27.28
N GLN A 278 -4.17 -7.83 28.10
CA GLN A 278 -5.26 -6.86 28.04
C GLN A 278 -4.92 -5.55 28.78
N ASP A 279 -4.19 -5.64 29.89
CA ASP A 279 -3.75 -4.47 30.67
C ASP A 279 -2.25 -4.54 31.04
N PRO A 280 -1.35 -4.34 30.06
CA PRO A 280 0.09 -4.55 30.30
C PRO A 280 0.68 -3.44 31.18
N TRP A 281 1.33 -3.81 32.29
CA TRP A 281 2.06 -2.89 33.17
C TRP A 281 3.57 -2.92 32.97
N ILE A 282 4.11 -4.05 32.53
CA ILE A 282 5.56 -4.27 32.37
C ILE A 282 6.27 -3.20 31.52
N PRO A 283 5.77 -2.78 30.34
CA PRO A 283 6.46 -1.79 29.53
C PRO A 283 6.66 -0.46 30.28
N TYR A 284 5.66 -0.03 31.05
CA TYR A 284 5.70 1.20 31.84
C TYR A 284 6.70 1.09 32.99
N ILE A 285 6.68 -0.02 33.73
CA ILE A 285 7.61 -0.27 34.85
C ILE A 285 9.05 -0.30 34.35
N VAL A 286 9.32 -1.08 33.30
CA VAL A 286 10.68 -1.19 32.74
C VAL A 286 11.15 0.17 32.25
N ASN A 287 10.31 0.95 31.57
CA ASN A 287 10.65 2.29 31.12
C ASN A 287 10.88 3.26 32.30
N ALA A 288 10.10 3.18 33.38
CA ALA A 288 10.30 3.99 34.57
C ALA A 288 11.64 3.69 35.25
N ILE A 289 11.98 2.40 35.44
CA ILE A 289 13.29 2.01 36.00
C ILE A 289 14.41 2.47 35.05
N LYS A 290 14.25 2.33 33.72
CA LYS A 290 15.22 2.81 32.72
C LYS A 290 15.44 4.30 32.84
N ALA A 291 14.35 5.08 32.85
CA ALA A 291 14.38 6.53 32.99
C ALA A 291 15.09 6.98 34.28
N ASN A 292 14.92 6.26 35.39
CA ASN A 292 15.54 6.63 36.67
C ASN A 292 17.01 6.23 36.76
N THR A 293 17.37 5.03 36.28
CA THR A 293 18.71 4.45 36.49
C THR A 293 19.71 4.72 35.38
N LEU A 294 19.26 4.71 34.11
CA LEU A 294 20.14 4.83 32.94
C LEU A 294 20.17 6.24 32.35
N PHE A 295 19.06 6.99 32.45
CA PHE A 295 18.93 8.31 31.87
C PHE A 295 19.06 9.40 32.93
N LEU A 296 20.23 10.05 32.95
CA LEU A 296 20.57 11.09 33.92
C LEU A 296 20.42 12.50 33.34
N LYS A 297 19.85 13.39 34.16
CA LYS A 297 19.75 14.83 33.87
C LYS A 297 21.14 15.45 33.72
N ASN A 298 21.28 16.36 32.75
CA ASN A 298 22.52 17.02 32.36
C ASN A 298 23.61 16.11 31.77
N VAL A 299 23.29 14.83 31.51
CA VAL A 299 24.16 13.90 30.78
C VAL A 299 23.46 13.45 29.50
N HIS A 300 22.24 12.93 29.64
CA HIS A 300 21.46 12.34 28.55
C HIS A 300 20.35 13.28 28.04
N TYR A 301 19.83 14.13 28.93
CA TYR A 301 18.85 15.15 28.61
C TYR A 301 19.01 16.39 29.47
N ILE A 302 18.42 17.48 29.00
CA ILE A 302 18.18 18.70 29.75
C ILE A 302 16.69 19.01 29.77
N VAL A 303 16.26 19.78 30.77
CA VAL A 303 14.90 20.32 30.86
C VAL A 303 14.95 21.78 30.40
N GLN A 304 14.25 22.10 29.32
CA GLN A 304 14.19 23.45 28.75
C GLN A 304 12.76 23.77 28.33
N ASN A 305 12.23 24.93 28.73
CA ASN A 305 10.86 25.36 28.42
C ASN A 305 9.79 24.30 28.79
N GLU A 306 9.91 23.70 29.98
CA GLU A 306 9.05 22.61 30.46
C GLU A 306 9.03 21.37 29.54
N ARG A 307 10.12 21.15 28.80
CA ARG A 307 10.28 20.03 27.87
C ARG A 307 11.61 19.33 28.09
N ILE A 308 11.59 18.04 27.81
CA ILE A 308 12.80 17.21 27.77
C ILE A 308 13.43 17.34 26.41
N VAL A 309 14.72 17.68 26.39
CA VAL A 309 15.52 17.75 25.18
C VAL A 309 16.70 16.79 25.30
N ILE A 310 16.89 15.95 24.28
CA ILE A 310 17.95 14.94 24.26
C ILE A 310 19.30 15.63 24.02
N VAL A 311 20.32 15.20 24.75
CA VAL A 311 21.71 15.60 24.55
C VAL A 311 22.50 14.40 24.03
N ASP A 312 23.30 14.63 22.99
CA ASP A 312 24.24 13.62 22.50
C ASP A 312 25.41 13.46 23.49
N GLU A 313 25.57 12.25 24.03
CA GLU A 313 26.61 11.89 25.02
C GLU A 313 28.03 12.17 24.50
N PHE A 314 28.27 12.08 23.18
CA PHE A 314 29.61 12.23 22.61
C PHE A 314 29.94 13.67 22.23
N THR A 315 28.95 14.42 21.73
CA THR A 315 29.17 15.76 21.17
C THR A 315 28.63 16.89 22.04
N GLY A 316 27.81 16.58 23.04
CA GLY A 316 27.10 17.56 23.87
C GLY A 316 26.04 18.35 23.10
N ARG A 317 25.74 17.99 21.84
CA ARG A 317 24.77 18.70 21.02
C ARG A 317 23.35 18.42 21.49
N VAL A 318 22.56 19.49 21.52
CA VAL A 318 21.14 19.47 21.88
C VAL A 318 20.33 19.06 20.66
N MET A 319 19.46 18.06 20.80
CA MET A 319 18.61 17.52 19.74
C MET A 319 17.13 17.73 20.07
N SER A 320 16.62 18.94 19.81
CA SER A 320 15.23 19.35 20.09
C SER A 320 14.17 18.53 19.36
N ASP A 321 14.51 18.03 18.17
CA ASP A 321 13.54 17.40 17.26
C ASP A 321 13.45 15.88 17.43
N ARG A 322 14.21 15.32 18.40
CA ARG A 322 14.27 13.88 18.66
C ARG A 322 13.57 13.53 19.97
N ARG A 323 12.92 12.36 19.98
CA ARG A 323 12.30 11.76 21.16
C ARG A 323 12.69 10.29 21.24
N TRP A 324 12.77 9.75 22.46
CA TRP A 324 12.97 8.33 22.64
C TRP A 324 11.71 7.53 22.29
N GLY A 325 11.91 6.35 21.69
CA GLY A 325 10.84 5.42 21.32
C GLY A 325 10.18 4.73 22.51
N ASP A 326 9.20 3.88 22.22
CA ASP A 326 8.61 2.90 23.15
C ASP A 326 8.09 3.39 24.51
N GLY A 327 7.80 4.68 24.65
CA GLY A 327 7.26 5.24 25.90
C GLY A 327 8.33 5.72 26.87
N LEU A 328 9.62 5.59 26.52
CA LEU A 328 10.72 6.01 27.39
C LEU A 328 10.74 7.53 27.58
N HIS A 329 10.46 8.32 26.53
CA HIS A 329 10.43 9.77 26.65
C HIS A 329 9.34 10.24 27.64
N GLN A 330 8.16 9.61 27.59
CA GLN A 330 7.06 9.85 28.52
C GLN A 330 7.43 9.47 29.96
N ALA A 331 8.17 8.37 30.15
CA ALA A 331 8.63 7.97 31.48
C ALA A 331 9.63 8.99 32.09
N ILE A 332 10.47 9.63 31.27
CA ILE A 332 11.36 10.69 31.74
C ILE A 332 10.55 11.99 31.99
N GLU A 333 9.54 12.29 31.17
CA GLU A 333 8.61 13.41 31.42
C GLU A 333 7.93 13.24 32.79
N ALA A 334 7.44 12.04 33.10
CA ALA A 334 6.87 11.70 34.39
C ALA A 334 7.88 11.84 35.54
N LYS A 335 9.12 11.34 35.36
CA LYS A 335 10.20 11.45 36.35
C LYS A 335 10.51 12.89 36.75
N GLU A 336 10.48 13.82 35.80
CA GLU A 336 10.76 15.25 36.03
C GLU A 336 9.49 16.07 36.36
N ASN A 337 8.35 15.42 36.59
CA ASN A 337 7.05 16.06 36.84
C ASN A 337 6.60 17.03 35.73
N LEU A 338 6.88 16.68 34.47
CA LEU A 338 6.49 17.45 33.28
C LEU A 338 5.21 16.89 32.64
N PRO A 339 4.46 17.71 31.88
CA PRO A 339 3.26 17.25 31.19
C PRO A 339 3.58 16.18 30.14
N ILE A 340 3.02 14.99 30.32
CA ILE A 340 3.22 13.84 29.43
C ILE A 340 2.50 14.06 28.11
N ARG A 341 3.21 13.96 26.99
CA ARG A 341 2.59 14.13 25.67
C ARG A 341 2.09 12.82 25.08
N GLN A 342 0.93 12.90 24.43
CA GLN A 342 0.36 11.79 23.69
C GLN A 342 1.31 11.31 22.59
N LYS A 343 1.39 9.98 22.46
CA LYS A 343 2.18 9.31 21.42
C LYS A 343 1.29 8.95 20.24
N ASN A 344 1.67 9.40 19.05
CA ASN A 344 1.20 8.77 17.83
C ASN A 344 2.06 7.50 17.65
N ARG A 345 1.42 6.33 17.61
CA ARG A 345 2.14 5.08 17.34
C ARG A 345 2.05 4.81 15.84
N ASN A 346 3.20 4.84 15.18
CA ASN A 346 3.31 4.36 13.81
C ASN A 346 3.22 2.84 13.87
N CYS A 347 2.20 2.26 13.23
CA CYS A 347 2.03 0.81 13.18
C CYS A 347 2.75 0.19 11.99
N SER A 348 3.08 0.97 10.97
CA SER A 348 3.73 0.49 9.76
C SER A 348 4.85 1.43 9.33
N ASP A 349 6.07 0.91 9.37
CA ASP A 349 7.24 1.58 8.79
C ASP A 349 7.50 1.03 7.39
N ASN A 350 7.44 1.92 6.41
CA ASN A 350 8.20 1.87 5.18
C ASN A 350 7.91 0.70 4.22
N TYR A 351 6.67 0.63 3.71
CA TYR A 351 6.28 -0.36 2.71
C TYR A 351 5.98 0.19 1.33
N LEU A 352 5.84 1.50 1.08
CA LEU A 352 5.50 1.94 -0.28
C LEU A 352 6.55 1.48 -1.31
N SER A 353 7.85 1.65 -1.04
CA SER A 353 8.92 1.17 -1.92
C SER A 353 8.95 -0.35 -2.08
N LYS A 354 8.74 -1.12 -0.99
CA LYS A 354 8.65 -2.61 -1.02
C LYS A 354 7.35 -3.12 -1.67
N PHE A 355 6.25 -2.40 -1.52
CA PHE A 355 4.93 -2.66 -2.09
C PHE A 355 4.94 -2.38 -3.58
N LEU A 356 5.55 -1.27 -4.00
CA LEU A 356 5.81 -0.96 -5.40
C LEU A 356 6.84 -1.93 -6.02
N LEU A 357 7.78 -2.47 -5.24
CA LEU A 357 8.65 -3.58 -5.63
C LEU A 357 7.91 -4.93 -5.72
N ALA A 358 6.95 -5.21 -4.86
CA ALA A 358 6.06 -6.36 -5.00
C ALA A 358 5.15 -6.20 -6.24
N LEU A 359 4.74 -4.97 -6.55
CA LEU A 359 4.10 -4.58 -7.81
C LEU A 359 5.08 -4.51 -8.99
N SER A 360 6.38 -4.74 -8.82
CA SER A 360 7.36 -4.60 -9.91
C SER A 360 7.31 -5.72 -10.96
N GLN A 361 6.46 -6.72 -10.78
CA GLN A 361 6.04 -7.64 -11.85
C GLN A 361 4.94 -7.05 -12.74
N ILE A 362 4.56 -5.77 -12.52
CA ILE A 362 3.31 -5.22 -13.00
C ILE A 362 3.46 -3.75 -13.51
N ILE A 363 3.64 -3.64 -14.83
CA ILE A 363 3.13 -2.68 -15.85
C ILE A 363 2.84 -1.23 -15.47
N ARG A 364 3.35 -0.34 -16.33
CA ARG A 364 3.67 1.03 -16.00
C ARG A 364 3.31 1.96 -17.18
N TYR A 365 3.00 3.23 -16.92
CA TYR A 365 2.72 4.27 -17.93
C TYR A 365 3.57 5.52 -17.67
N ASP A 366 4.46 5.99 -18.55
CA ASP A 366 5.31 7.18 -18.30
C ASP A 366 4.82 8.43 -19.07
N ARG A 367 4.78 9.59 -18.42
CA ARG A 367 4.43 10.90 -19.00
C ARG A 367 5.62 11.86 -18.90
N ASN A 368 6.32 12.08 -20.01
CA ASN A 368 7.27 13.18 -20.11
C ASN A 368 6.59 14.55 -19.94
N ARG A 369 6.81 15.24 -18.80
CA ARG A 369 6.71 16.71 -18.73
C ARG A 369 7.89 17.28 -19.51
N LYS A 370 7.64 17.78 -20.73
CA LYS A 370 8.56 18.74 -21.33
C LYS A 370 8.32 20.09 -20.67
N ASN A 371 9.35 20.60 -20.02
CA ASN A 371 9.51 21.96 -19.52
C ASN A 371 8.86 23.02 -20.44
N CYS A 372 8.00 23.85 -19.85
CA CYS A 372 8.00 25.29 -20.07
C CYS A 372 8.40 25.94 -18.75
#